data_AF-A0A2T4Q030-F1
#
_entry.id   AF-A0A2T4Q030-F1
#
_cell.length_a   1.000
_cell.length_b   1.000
_cell.length_c   1.000
_cell.angle_alpha   90.00
_cell.angle_beta   90.00
_cell.angle_gamma   90.00
#
_symmetry.space_group_name_H-M   'P 1'
#
loop_
_entity.id
_entity.type
_entity.pdbx_description
1 polymer ?
#
loop_
_entity_poly.entity_id
_entity_poly.type
_entity_poly.pdbx_seq_one_letter_code
_entity_poly.pdbx_strand_id
1 'polypeptide(L)'
;MYKVIEYFIDLQDDDHEYNVGDTFNHENVSKERLTELSTKNNRQNKPLIERVEEQTKLSDMKVSELKELAKQHDIEGYTKMKKDELVEVLGSVE
;
A
#
# COMPACT_ATOMS: atom_id res chain seq x y z
N MET A 1 10.84 2.26 -1.96
CA MET A 1 10.85 0.78 -1.96
C MET A 1 9.43 0.28 -1.76
N TYR A 2 9.05 -0.83 -2.41
CA TYR A 2 7.72 -1.42 -2.25
C TYR A 2 7.80 -2.73 -1.46
N LYS A 3 6.74 -3.04 -0.73
CA LYS A 3 6.60 -4.26 0.03
C LYS A 3 5.31 -4.96 -0.38
N VAL A 4 5.36 -6.26 -0.50
CA VAL A 4 4.23 -7.09 -0.89
C VAL A 4 3.31 -7.23 0.33
N ILE A 5 2.03 -6.87 0.15
CA ILE A 5 1.00 -6.95 1.20
C ILE A 5 0.02 -8.10 0.97
N GLU A 6 -0.10 -8.55 -0.28
CA GLU A 6 -0.94 -9.68 -0.67
C GLU A 6 -0.14 -10.61 -1.57
N TYR A 7 -0.33 -11.92 -1.44
CA TYR A 7 0.32 -12.89 -2.31
C TYR A 7 -0.11 -12.70 -3.78
N PHE A 8 0.86 -12.70 -4.69
CA PHE A 8 0.58 -12.72 -6.13
C PHE A 8 1.71 -13.38 -6.93
N ILE A 9 1.35 -13.83 -8.13
CA ILE A 9 2.28 -14.35 -9.13
C ILE A 9 2.41 -13.28 -10.21
N ASP A 10 3.62 -12.79 -10.46
CA ASP A 10 3.86 -11.81 -11.52
C ASP A 10 4.15 -12.49 -12.86
N LEU A 11 3.12 -12.56 -13.69
CA LEU A 11 3.20 -13.14 -15.05
C LEU A 11 4.13 -12.33 -15.98
N GLN A 12 4.55 -11.13 -15.60
CA GLN A 12 5.50 -10.29 -16.35
C GLN A 12 6.95 -10.46 -15.87
N ASP A 13 7.17 -11.30 -14.86
CA ASP A 13 8.46 -11.56 -14.21
C ASP A 13 8.69 -13.08 -14.09
N ASP A 14 8.64 -13.81 -15.22
CA ASP A 14 8.90 -15.27 -15.26
C ASP A 14 8.05 -16.09 -14.26
N ASP A 15 6.78 -15.70 -14.09
CA ASP A 15 5.85 -16.28 -13.10
C ASP A 15 6.41 -16.24 -11.66
N HIS A 16 7.18 -15.21 -11.32
CA HIS A 16 7.74 -15.05 -9.97
C HIS A 16 6.65 -14.93 -8.91
N GLU A 17 6.84 -15.69 -7.83
CA GLU A 17 5.92 -15.73 -6.71
C GLU A 17 6.36 -14.75 -5.61
N TYR A 18 5.48 -13.79 -5.30
CA TYR A 18 5.70 -12.80 -4.25
C TYR A 18 4.83 -13.14 -3.02
N ASN A 19 5.46 -13.34 -1.87
CA ASN A 19 4.79 -13.60 -0.60
C ASN A 19 4.59 -12.31 0.20
N VAL A 20 3.58 -12.30 1.07
CA VAL A 20 3.34 -11.18 1.99
C VAL A 20 4.58 -10.92 2.84
N GLY A 21 5.05 -9.68 2.81
CA GLY A 21 6.27 -9.26 3.50
C GLY A 21 7.49 -9.12 2.59
N ASP A 22 7.45 -9.69 1.38
CA ASP A 22 8.57 -9.64 0.45
C ASP A 22 8.82 -8.22 -0.04
N THR A 23 10.08 -7.95 -0.36
CA THR A 23 10.46 -6.65 -0.93
C THR A 23 10.29 -6.71 -2.43
N PHE A 24 9.45 -5.84 -2.96
CA PHE A 24 9.28 -5.68 -4.40
C PHE A 24 10.32 -4.65 -4.90
N ASN A 25 11.48 -5.14 -5.34
CA ASN A 25 12.65 -4.34 -5.74
C ASN A 25 13.05 -4.53 -7.22
N HIS A 26 12.14 -5.03 -8.06
CA HIS A 26 12.46 -5.37 -9.44
C HIS A 26 12.93 -4.13 -10.23
N GLU A 27 14.19 -4.16 -10.70
CA GLU A 27 14.93 -2.98 -11.20
C GLU A 27 14.37 -2.41 -12.52
N ASN A 28 13.47 -3.11 -13.20
CA ASN A 28 12.88 -2.69 -14.48
C ASN A 28 11.35 -2.55 -14.46
N VAL A 29 10.75 -2.27 -13.31
CA VAL A 29 9.29 -2.06 -13.24
C VAL A 29 8.92 -0.64 -13.65
N SER A 30 7.98 -0.50 -14.58
CA SER A 30 7.43 0.80 -14.97
C SER A 30 6.63 1.43 -13.83
N LYS A 31 6.54 2.77 -13.80
CA LYS A 31 5.68 3.47 -12.83
C LYS A 31 4.22 3.02 -12.92
N GLU A 32 3.74 2.77 -14.14
CA GLU A 32 2.39 2.28 -14.39
C GLU A 32 2.15 0.92 -13.72
N ARG A 33 3.12 0.00 -13.81
CA ARG A 33 3.03 -1.31 -13.16
C ARG A 33 3.05 -1.20 -11.64
N LEU A 34 3.86 -0.29 -11.09
CA LEU A 34 3.85 0.00 -9.66
C LEU A 34 2.48 0.51 -9.20
N THR A 35 1.90 1.48 -9.92
CA THR A 35 0.55 1.99 -9.62
C THR A 35 -0.53 0.92 -9.79
N GLU A 36 -0.42 0.05 -10.80
CA GLU A 36 -1.35 -1.06 -10.99
C GLU A 36 -1.32 -2.01 -9.78
N LEU A 37 -0.12 -2.40 -9.35
CA LEU A 37 0.08 -3.30 -8.21
C LEU A 37 -0.20 -2.62 -6.87
N SER A 38 -0.01 -1.31 -6.73
CA SER A 38 -0.24 -0.59 -5.48
C SER A 38 -1.67 -0.12 -5.27
N THR A 39 -2.52 -0.24 -6.30
CA THR A 39 -3.92 0.17 -6.24
C THR A 39 -4.83 -1.01 -6.51
N LYS A 40 -6.14 -0.77 -6.38
CA LYS A 40 -7.17 -1.73 -6.82
C LYS A 40 -7.30 -1.84 -8.34
N ASN A 41 -6.50 -1.12 -9.13
CA ASN A 41 -6.61 -1.10 -10.59
C ASN A 41 -5.77 -2.22 -11.25
N ASN A 42 -5.72 -3.41 -10.63
CA ASN A 42 -5.13 -4.61 -11.21
C ASN A 42 -6.18 -5.72 -11.37
N ARG A 43 -5.77 -6.84 -11.96
CA ARG A 43 -6.63 -8.01 -12.21
C ARG A 43 -7.25 -8.61 -10.95
N GLN A 44 -6.68 -8.39 -9.78
CA GLN A 44 -7.19 -8.86 -8.50
C GLN A 44 -8.11 -7.85 -7.80
N ASN A 45 -8.28 -6.64 -8.34
CA ASN A 45 -9.11 -5.56 -7.78
C ASN A 45 -8.77 -5.18 -6.34
N LYS A 46 -7.53 -5.42 -5.91
CA LYS A 46 -7.01 -5.10 -4.57
C LYS A 46 -5.54 -4.71 -4.67
N PRO A 47 -5.03 -3.81 -3.82
CA PRO A 47 -3.60 -3.51 -3.79
C PRO A 47 -2.81 -4.76 -3.39
N LEU A 48 -1.71 -5.01 -4.10
CA LEU A 48 -0.81 -6.17 -3.93
C LEU A 48 0.54 -5.79 -3.33
N ILE A 49 0.98 -4.57 -3.59
CA ILE A 49 2.19 -3.99 -3.00
C ILE A 49 1.87 -2.65 -2.38
N GLU A 50 2.72 -2.18 -1.48
CA GLU A 50 2.61 -0.86 -0.87
C GLU A 50 3.96 -0.15 -0.83
N ARG A 51 3.96 1.18 -0.84
CA ARG A 51 5.19 1.96 -0.77
C ARG A 51 5.65 2.12 0.67
N VAL A 52 6.79 1.50 1.00
CA VAL A 52 7.38 1.49 2.36
C VAL A 52 7.73 2.90 2.85
N GLU A 53 8.13 3.80 1.96
CA GLU A 53 8.48 5.18 2.33
C GLU A 53 7.28 6.00 2.82
N GLU A 54 6.08 5.70 2.31
CA GLU A 54 4.86 6.38 2.74
C GLU A 54 4.37 5.82 4.07
N GLN A 55 4.46 4.50 4.25
CA GLN A 55 4.21 3.88 5.55
C GLN A 55 5.10 4.42 6.67
N THR A 56 6.42 4.57 6.45
CA THR A 56 7.31 5.11 7.48
C THR A 56 6.96 6.55 7.81
N LYS A 57 6.69 7.38 6.79
CA LYS A 57 6.28 8.78 6.99
C LYS A 57 4.98 8.88 7.79
N LEU A 58 3.97 8.10 7.44
CA LEU A 58 2.69 8.05 8.17
C LEU A 58 2.88 7.46 9.58
N SER A 59 3.76 6.47 9.74
CA SER A 59 4.07 5.87 11.05
C SER A 59 4.80 6.84 11.98
N ASP A 60 5.55 7.80 11.46
CA ASP A 60 6.19 8.85 12.25
C ASP A 60 5.22 9.98 12.64
N MET A 61 4.10 10.13 11.91
CA MET A 61 3.08 11.13 12.23
C MET A 61 2.34 10.80 13.53
N LYS A 62 1.79 11.84 14.16
CA LYS A 62 0.94 11.67 15.34
C LYS A 62 -0.40 11.07 14.93
N VAL A 63 -0.97 10.23 15.80
CA VAL A 63 -2.31 9.67 15.62
C VAL A 63 -3.35 10.76 15.34
N SER A 64 -3.20 11.95 15.94
CA SER A 64 -4.06 13.10 15.67
C SER A 64 -4.00 13.54 14.21
N GLU A 65 -2.80 13.66 13.62
CA GLU A 65 -2.64 14.07 12.23
C GLU A 65 -3.13 12.99 11.26
N LEU A 66 -2.89 11.71 11.58
CA LEU A 66 -3.46 10.59 10.81
C LEU A 66 -4.99 10.62 10.83
N LYS A 67 -5.62 10.95 11.95
CA LYS A 67 -7.08 11.10 12.02
C LYS A 67 -7.59 12.30 11.22
N GLU A 68 -6.84 13.39 11.16
CA GLU A 68 -7.19 14.55 10.33
C GLU A 68 -7.11 14.23 8.85
N LEU A 69 -6.03 13.57 8.41
CA LEU A 69 -5.91 13.06 7.04
C LEU A 69 -7.05 12.10 6.73
N ALA A 70 -7.34 11.15 7.63
CA ALA A 70 -8.40 10.18 7.41
C ALA A 70 -9.78 10.84 7.28
N LYS A 71 -10.01 11.93 8.02
CA LYS A 71 -11.20 12.76 7.88
C LYS A 71 -11.21 13.53 6.54
N GLN A 72 -10.08 14.04 6.07
CA GLN A 72 -9.99 14.72 4.77
C GLN A 72 -10.26 13.77 3.60
N HIS A 73 -9.88 12.50 3.74
CA HIS A 73 -10.11 11.44 2.78
C HIS A 73 -11.48 10.73 2.96
N ASP A 74 -12.36 11.25 3.82
CA ASP A 74 -13.69 10.68 4.11
C ASP A 74 -13.65 9.18 4.50
N ILE A 75 -12.62 8.75 5.22
CA ILE A 75 -12.45 7.36 5.68
C ILE A 75 -13.43 7.09 6.83
N GLU A 76 -14.47 6.31 6.58
CA GLU A 76 -15.42 5.93 7.63
C GLU A 76 -14.79 5.05 8.72
N GLY A 77 -15.13 5.30 9.99
CA GLY A 77 -14.62 4.51 11.12
C GLY A 77 -13.23 4.89 11.64
N TYR A 78 -12.57 5.90 11.05
CA TYR A 78 -11.22 6.38 11.44
C TYR A 78 -11.06 6.71 12.94
N THR A 79 -12.14 7.08 13.62
CA THR A 79 -12.11 7.41 15.05
C THR A 79 -11.81 6.21 15.94
N LYS A 80 -12.20 5.00 15.50
CA LYS A 80 -12.02 3.72 16.21
C LYS A 80 -10.81 2.92 15.73
N MET A 81 -10.26 3.26 14.55
CA MET A 81 -9.08 2.60 13.98
C MET A 81 -7.83 2.81 14.84
N LYS A 82 -6.98 1.80 14.88
CA LYS A 82 -5.65 1.90 15.50
C LYS A 82 -4.71 2.71 14.61
N LYS A 83 -3.54 3.09 15.17
CA LYS A 83 -2.52 3.83 14.41
C LYS A 83 -2.12 3.07 13.15
N ASP A 84 -1.85 1.77 13.27
CA ASP A 84 -1.42 0.93 12.15
C ASP A 84 -2.49 0.87 11.06
N GLU A 85 -3.77 0.69 11.43
CA GLU A 85 -4.89 0.70 10.48
C GLU A 85 -5.04 2.06 9.80
N LEU A 86 -4.88 3.17 10.52
CA LEU A 86 -4.93 4.51 9.92
C LEU A 86 -3.80 4.70 8.90
N VAL A 87 -2.59 4.23 9.20
CA VAL A 87 -1.44 4.31 8.29
C VAL A 87 -1.71 3.50 7.02
N GLU A 88 -2.24 2.29 7.16
CA GLU A 88 -2.54 1.40 6.03
C GLU A 88 -3.63 1.96 5.10
N VAL A 89 -4.75 2.41 5.68
CA VAL A 89 -5.84 2.97 4.88
C VAL A 89 -5.39 4.28 4.21
N LEU A 90 -4.67 5.15 4.92
CA LEU A 90 -4.14 6.39 4.33
C LEU A 90 -3.11 6.14 3.23
N GLY A 91 -2.26 5.12 3.37
CA GLY A 91 -1.33 4.71 2.33
C GLY A 91 -2.02 4.11 1.09
N SER A 92 -3.28 3.67 1.23
CA SER A 92 -4.07 3.08 0.16
C SER A 92 -5.03 4.06 -0.54
N VAL A 93 -5.13 5.30 -0.04
CA VAL A 93 -6.00 6.34 -0.62
C VAL A 93 -5.16 7.25 -1.52
N GLU A 94 -5.10 6.91 -2.82
CA GLU A 94 -4.68 7.81 -3.91
C GLU A 94 -5.89 8.41 -4.64
#